data_AF-A0AAD6EIL6-F1
#
_entry.id   AF-A0AAD6EIL6-F1
#
_cell.length_a   1.000
_cell.length_b   1.000
_cell.length_c   1.000
_cell.angle_alpha   90.00
_cell.angle_beta   90.00
_cell.angle_gamma   90.00
#
_symmetry.space_group_name_H-M   'P 1'
#
loop_
_entity.id
_entity.type
_entity.pdbx_description
1 polymer ?
#
loop_
_entity_poly.entity_id
_entity_poly.type
_entity_poly.pdbx_seq_one_letter_code
_entity_poly.pdbx_strand_id
1 'polypeptide(L)'
;MGEDLFWAIRGGGGTSYGIVISWKVKLVPVPPTVTVFTIYRVMKEGAIDLMSKWQSIAPRLHEDLLIRIVAQQIYEGGERQVQAGFNALFLGECVQLLELMETDFPELGMQRQDCKEMSWIESALYFAFYTSDISKEALLDRGTEPYRYFKAKSDFVKEPIPKSELEKVLSNMLDDYAGVIIMDPYGAKMDNISETATPFPHRKGNLYNIQYFTEWTQNDTTTYKKRMTWIRNIYDEMGPYVSTNPRAAYMNYRDLDLGVNELVGGISSYEKGRIWGEKYFKGNFENLALVKARVDPSDFFWNEQSVPPLFPGDPLPSFYSAA
;
A
#
# COMPACT_ATOMS: atom_id res chain seq x y z
N MET A 1 13.07 -1.53 -27.14
CA MET A 1 13.37 -1.08 -25.77
C MET A 1 14.33 -2.11 -25.17
N GLY A 2 15.45 -1.67 -24.61
CA GLY A 2 16.38 -2.60 -23.94
C GLY A 2 15.78 -3.12 -22.62
N GLU A 3 16.26 -4.28 -22.17
CA GLU A 3 15.76 -4.95 -20.95
C GLU A 3 15.88 -4.08 -19.69
N ASP A 4 16.96 -3.29 -19.59
CA ASP A 4 17.20 -2.39 -18.47
C ASP A 4 16.13 -1.29 -18.33
N LEU A 5 15.79 -0.63 -19.44
CA LEU A 5 14.71 0.36 -19.45
C LEU A 5 13.35 -0.32 -19.23
N PHE A 6 13.13 -1.49 -19.82
CA PHE A 6 11.90 -2.25 -19.61
C PHE A 6 11.71 -2.69 -18.17
N TRP A 7 12.81 -3.07 -17.49
CA TRP A 7 12.81 -3.33 -16.06
C TRP A 7 12.46 -2.07 -15.27
N ALA A 8 13.12 -0.94 -15.54
CA ALA A 8 12.93 0.30 -14.81
C ALA A 8 11.48 0.82 -14.87
N ILE A 9 10.81 0.76 -16.03
CA ILE A 9 9.43 1.25 -16.15
C ILE A 9 8.40 0.34 -15.48
N ARG A 10 8.74 -0.91 -15.12
CA ARG A 10 7.84 -1.88 -14.45
C ARG A 10 7.84 -1.74 -12.92
N GLY A 11 8.13 -0.55 -12.41
CA GLY A 11 8.03 -0.26 -10.98
C GLY A 11 8.80 0.98 -10.51
N GLY A 12 9.73 1.52 -11.29
CA GLY A 12 10.64 2.60 -10.89
C GLY A 12 10.05 4.02 -10.94
N GLY A 13 8.73 4.16 -11.13
CA GLY A 13 8.08 5.45 -11.36
C GLY A 13 8.27 5.95 -12.79
N GLY A 14 7.25 5.78 -13.64
CA GLY A 14 7.34 6.05 -15.08
C GLY A 14 7.76 7.48 -15.44
N THR A 15 7.45 8.46 -14.57
CA THR A 15 7.79 9.87 -14.75
C THR A 15 9.29 10.15 -14.80
N SER A 16 10.14 9.22 -14.37
CA SER A 16 11.60 9.39 -14.39
C SER A 16 12.24 9.02 -15.73
N TYR A 17 11.55 8.25 -16.59
CA TYR A 17 12.17 7.55 -17.72
C TYR A 17 11.60 7.93 -19.09
N GLY A 18 10.50 8.67 -19.13
CA GLY A 18 9.87 9.11 -20.37
C GLY A 18 8.34 9.06 -20.32
N ILE A 19 7.73 9.13 -21.50
CA ILE A 19 6.28 9.06 -21.68
C ILE A 19 5.90 7.65 -22.11
N VAL A 20 5.25 6.90 -21.21
CA VAL A 20 4.72 5.57 -21.53
C VAL A 20 3.43 5.72 -22.32
N ILE A 21 3.43 5.28 -23.58
CA ILE A 21 2.28 5.42 -24.49
C ILE A 21 1.34 4.20 -24.51
N SER A 22 1.82 3.02 -24.09
CA SER A 22 1.05 1.78 -24.12
C SER A 22 1.68 0.69 -23.26
N TRP A 23 0.85 -0.22 -22.75
CA TRP A 23 1.26 -1.44 -22.07
C TRP A 23 0.70 -2.65 -22.81
N LYS A 24 1.56 -3.62 -23.10
CA LYS A 24 1.13 -4.98 -23.49
C LYS A 24 1.00 -5.83 -22.23
N VAL A 25 -0.23 -6.00 -21.75
CA VAL A 25 -0.52 -6.77 -20.54
C VAL A 25 -0.70 -8.26 -20.84
N LYS A 26 -0.35 -9.11 -19.87
CA LYS A 26 -0.68 -10.54 -19.89
C LYS A 26 -1.90 -10.76 -19.01
N LEU A 27 -3.00 -11.23 -19.59
CA LEU A 27 -4.20 -11.59 -18.84
C LEU A 27 -3.92 -12.81 -17.95
N VAL A 28 -4.64 -12.89 -16.85
CA VAL A 28 -4.55 -13.99 -15.88
C VAL A 28 -5.90 -14.73 -15.82
N PRO A 29 -5.90 -16.05 -15.59
CA PRO A 29 -7.13 -16.80 -15.41
C PRO A 29 -7.78 -16.41 -14.07
N VAL A 30 -9.11 -16.33 -14.07
CA VAL A 30 -9.94 -16.21 -12.87
C VAL A 30 -11.12 -17.18 -13.02
N PRO A 31 -11.61 -17.79 -11.94
CA PRO A 31 -12.80 -18.62 -12.02
C PRO A 31 -14.02 -17.79 -12.42
N PRO A 32 -15.05 -18.41 -13.03
CA PRO A 32 -16.29 -17.70 -13.39
C PRO A 32 -17.02 -17.13 -12.17
N THR A 33 -16.85 -17.79 -11.01
CA THR A 33 -17.41 -17.37 -9.72
C THR A 33 -16.26 -17.14 -8.74
N VAL A 34 -16.27 -15.98 -8.10
CA VAL A 34 -15.44 -15.65 -6.93
C VAL A 34 -16.36 -15.35 -5.75
N THR A 35 -15.82 -15.41 -4.53
CA THR A 35 -16.56 -15.08 -3.31
C THR A 35 -15.94 -13.88 -2.63
N VAL A 36 -16.76 -12.94 -2.19
CA VAL A 36 -16.33 -11.82 -1.34
C VAL A 36 -17.12 -11.80 -0.04
N PHE A 37 -16.54 -11.19 0.99
CA PHE A 37 -17.27 -10.78 2.20
C PHE A 37 -16.68 -9.49 2.76
N THR A 38 -17.45 -8.83 3.63
CA THR A 38 -16.94 -7.79 4.52
C THR A 38 -17.57 -7.95 5.88
N ILE A 39 -16.77 -8.27 6.89
CA ILE A 39 -17.21 -8.42 8.28
C ILE A 39 -16.65 -7.26 9.08
N TYR A 40 -17.52 -6.48 9.72
CA TYR A 40 -17.13 -5.37 10.58
C TYR A 40 -17.10 -5.80 12.05
N ARG A 41 -16.11 -5.29 12.78
CA ARG A 41 -16.00 -5.43 14.23
C ARG A 41 -15.59 -4.09 14.82
N VAL A 42 -16.32 -3.61 15.82
CA VAL A 42 -15.93 -2.40 16.55
C VAL A 42 -14.85 -2.74 17.57
N MET A 43 -14.03 -1.76 17.93
CA MET A 43 -12.93 -1.92 18.89
C MET A 43 -13.38 -2.52 20.23
N LYS A 44 -14.53 -2.07 20.75
CA LYS A 44 -15.12 -2.55 22.02
C LYS A 44 -15.59 -4.02 21.94
N GLU A 45 -15.71 -4.59 20.74
CA GLU A 45 -16.22 -5.93 20.46
C GLU A 45 -15.12 -6.91 19.98
N GLY A 46 -13.86 -6.63 20.29
CA GLY A 46 -12.76 -7.57 20.02
C GLY A 46 -12.06 -7.39 18.67
N ALA A 47 -12.26 -6.27 17.96
CA ALA A 47 -11.53 -5.99 16.73
C ALA A 47 -10.00 -6.07 16.91
N ILE A 48 -9.45 -5.59 18.03
CA ILE A 48 -8.01 -5.63 18.32
C ILE A 48 -7.49 -7.08 18.32
N ASP A 49 -8.21 -8.01 18.95
CA ASP A 49 -7.82 -9.42 19.01
C ASP A 49 -7.79 -10.05 17.62
N LEU A 50 -8.81 -9.75 16.80
CA LEU A 50 -8.89 -10.24 15.43
C LEU A 50 -7.80 -9.63 14.53
N MET A 51 -7.52 -8.34 14.65
CA MET A 51 -6.42 -7.69 13.93
C MET A 51 -5.07 -8.29 14.35
N SER A 52 -4.86 -8.51 15.65
CA SER A 52 -3.64 -9.13 16.19
C SER A 52 -3.43 -10.53 15.61
N LYS A 53 -4.47 -11.38 15.62
CA LYS A 53 -4.46 -12.71 15.00
C LYS A 53 -4.18 -12.63 13.50
N TRP A 54 -4.89 -11.75 12.80
CA TRP A 54 -4.77 -11.54 11.35
C TRP A 54 -3.32 -11.28 10.92
N GLN A 55 -2.56 -10.44 11.64
CA GLN A 55 -1.15 -10.15 11.31
C GLN A 55 -0.29 -11.42 11.16
N SER A 56 -0.62 -12.45 11.93
CA SER A 56 0.15 -13.70 11.94
C SER A 56 -0.32 -14.71 10.89
N ILE A 57 -1.60 -14.68 10.50
CA ILE A 57 -2.17 -15.68 9.59
C ILE A 57 -2.28 -15.19 8.16
N ALA A 58 -2.57 -13.90 7.94
CA ALA A 58 -2.86 -13.35 6.62
C ALA A 58 -1.75 -13.61 5.58
N PRO A 59 -0.45 -13.51 5.91
CA PRO A 59 0.63 -13.81 4.95
C PRO A 59 0.75 -15.30 4.58
N ARG A 60 0.06 -16.17 5.30
CA ARG A 60 0.12 -17.64 5.19
C ARG A 60 -1.20 -18.27 4.78
N LEU A 61 -2.24 -17.47 4.56
CA LEU A 61 -3.51 -17.96 4.03
C LEU A 61 -3.30 -18.59 2.65
N HIS A 62 -4.27 -19.42 2.25
CA HIS A 62 -4.31 -20.00 0.92
C HIS A 62 -4.10 -18.92 -0.16
N GLU A 63 -3.34 -19.21 -1.22
CA GLU A 63 -2.93 -18.19 -2.21
C GLU A 63 -4.10 -17.55 -2.98
N ASP A 64 -5.25 -18.21 -2.99
CA ASP A 64 -6.50 -17.72 -3.58
C ASP A 64 -7.33 -16.83 -2.63
N LEU A 65 -6.94 -16.70 -1.35
CA LEU A 65 -7.65 -15.94 -0.33
C LEU A 65 -6.89 -14.67 0.06
N LEU A 66 -7.50 -13.52 -0.25
CA LEU A 66 -7.10 -12.22 0.26
C LEU A 66 -8.04 -11.81 1.39
N ILE A 67 -7.50 -11.36 2.53
CA ILE A 67 -8.27 -10.65 3.57
C ILE A 67 -7.55 -9.35 3.90
N ARG A 68 -8.08 -8.22 3.47
CA ARG A 68 -7.62 -6.86 3.79
C ARG A 68 -8.33 -6.36 5.04
N ILE A 69 -7.65 -5.56 5.86
CA ILE A 69 -8.30 -4.81 6.93
C ILE A 69 -8.40 -3.34 6.54
N VAL A 70 -9.58 -2.75 6.73
CA VAL A 70 -9.79 -1.30 6.70
C VAL A 70 -10.29 -0.84 8.06
N ALA A 71 -9.43 -0.17 8.81
CA ALA A 71 -9.79 0.46 10.07
C ALA A 71 -10.19 1.92 9.82
N GLN A 72 -11.34 2.32 10.35
CA GLN A 72 -11.88 3.66 10.18
C GLN A 72 -12.80 4.06 11.33
N GLN A 73 -13.01 5.36 11.46
CA GLN A 73 -13.98 5.91 12.39
C GLN A 73 -15.41 5.72 11.87
N ILE A 74 -16.34 5.45 12.79
CA ILE A 74 -17.78 5.44 12.56
C ILE A 74 -18.50 6.25 13.64
N TYR A 75 -19.72 6.66 13.34
CA TYR A 75 -20.62 7.31 14.30
C TYR A 75 -21.91 6.51 14.41
N GLU A 76 -22.11 5.89 15.57
CA GLU A 76 -23.24 5.00 15.82
C GLU A 76 -23.74 5.16 17.25
N GLY A 77 -25.06 5.21 17.43
CA GLY A 77 -25.68 5.35 18.76
C GLY A 77 -25.38 6.68 19.45
N GLY A 78 -24.95 7.71 18.72
CA GLY A 78 -24.54 9.01 19.28
C GLY A 78 -23.10 9.03 19.81
N GLU A 79 -22.36 7.93 19.68
CA GLU A 79 -20.96 7.84 20.06
C GLU A 79 -20.06 7.63 18.84
N ARG A 80 -18.88 8.23 18.91
CA ARG A 80 -17.81 7.94 17.97
C ARG A 80 -17.11 6.65 18.37
N GLN A 81 -16.92 5.78 17.38
CA GLN A 81 -16.23 4.51 17.56
C GLN A 81 -15.25 4.28 16.41
N VAL A 82 -14.38 3.30 16.57
CA VAL A 82 -13.48 2.82 15.52
C VAL A 82 -13.88 1.37 15.23
N GLN A 83 -13.97 1.04 13.95
CA GLN A 83 -14.23 -0.32 13.50
C GLN A 83 -13.13 -0.80 12.56
N ALA A 84 -12.93 -2.11 12.52
CA ALA A 84 -12.15 -2.80 11.51
C ALA A 84 -13.08 -3.58 10.58
N GLY A 85 -13.00 -3.33 9.28
CA GLY A 85 -13.65 -4.13 8.25
C GLY A 85 -12.67 -5.15 7.69
N PHE A 86 -12.96 -6.44 7.88
CA PHE A 86 -12.25 -7.56 7.28
C PHE A 86 -12.87 -7.85 5.92
N ASN A 87 -12.25 -7.36 4.87
CA ASN A 87 -12.75 -7.42 3.51
C ASN A 87 -11.97 -8.45 2.70
N ALA A 88 -12.66 -9.46 2.20
CA ALA A 88 -12.04 -10.59 1.53
C ALA A 88 -12.44 -10.75 0.07
N LEU A 89 -11.52 -11.31 -0.69
CA LEU A 89 -11.73 -11.88 -2.02
C LEU A 89 -11.15 -13.29 -2.02
N PHE A 90 -11.96 -14.26 -2.44
CA PHE A 90 -11.56 -15.64 -2.62
C PHE A 90 -11.81 -16.08 -4.06
N LEU A 91 -10.80 -16.66 -4.70
CA LEU A 91 -10.92 -17.21 -6.06
C LEU A 91 -11.57 -18.61 -6.04
N GLY A 92 -12.81 -18.69 -5.57
CA GLY A 92 -13.60 -19.91 -5.52
C GLY A 92 -14.99 -19.69 -4.92
N GLU A 93 -15.68 -20.79 -4.61
CA GLU A 93 -17.04 -20.79 -4.08
C GLU A 93 -17.08 -20.61 -2.56
N CYS A 94 -18.22 -20.15 -2.03
CA CYS A 94 -18.41 -19.85 -0.62
C CYS A 94 -18.19 -21.08 0.27
N VAL A 95 -18.55 -22.28 -0.20
CA VAL A 95 -18.36 -23.53 0.57
C VAL A 95 -16.88 -23.77 0.88
N GLN A 96 -16.01 -23.60 -0.12
CA GLN A 96 -14.56 -23.74 0.05
C GLN A 96 -13.98 -22.64 0.94
N LEU A 97 -14.50 -21.42 0.80
CA LEU A 97 -14.08 -20.31 1.66
C LEU A 97 -14.44 -20.55 3.13
N LEU A 98 -15.63 -21.10 3.41
CA LEU A 98 -16.05 -21.44 4.77
C LEU A 98 -15.10 -22.47 5.39
N GLU A 99 -14.72 -23.53 4.65
CA GLU A 99 -13.77 -24.54 5.13
C GLU A 99 -12.39 -23.95 5.48
N LEU A 100 -11.89 -23.04 4.63
CA LEU A 100 -10.64 -22.32 4.91
C LEU A 100 -10.76 -21.43 6.14
N MET A 101 -11.86 -20.68 6.26
CA MET A 101 -12.07 -19.76 7.38
C MET A 101 -12.28 -20.49 8.70
N GLU A 102 -12.96 -21.64 8.72
CA GLU A 102 -13.07 -22.49 9.91
C GLU A 102 -11.72 -23.04 10.38
N THR A 103 -10.80 -23.28 9.44
CA THR A 103 -9.47 -23.83 9.74
C THR A 103 -8.48 -22.73 10.16
N ASP A 104 -8.39 -21.66 9.39
CA ASP A 104 -7.30 -20.69 9.49
C ASP A 104 -7.67 -19.43 10.29
N PHE A 105 -8.96 -19.06 10.33
CA PHE A 105 -9.42 -17.87 11.05
C PHE A 105 -10.84 -18.01 11.66
N PRO A 106 -11.11 -19.07 12.45
CA PRO A 106 -12.44 -19.32 13.00
C PRO A 106 -12.92 -18.20 13.94
N GLU A 107 -11.98 -17.48 14.57
CA GLU A 107 -12.29 -16.39 15.50
C GLU A 107 -13.03 -15.22 14.82
N LEU A 108 -12.88 -15.03 13.50
CA LEU A 108 -13.63 -14.01 12.77
C LEU A 108 -15.14 -14.30 12.77
N GLY A 109 -15.52 -15.58 12.90
CA GLY A 109 -16.92 -16.02 12.98
C GLY A 109 -17.68 -15.83 11.67
N MET A 110 -17.00 -16.01 10.53
CA MET A 110 -17.65 -15.95 9.21
C MET A 110 -18.73 -17.01 9.08
N GLN A 111 -19.87 -16.63 8.52
CA GLN A 111 -20.99 -17.52 8.22
C GLN A 111 -21.34 -17.49 6.74
N ARG A 112 -22.11 -18.48 6.29
CA ARG A 112 -22.54 -18.58 4.89
C ARG A 112 -23.28 -17.34 4.38
N GLN A 113 -24.03 -16.67 5.25
CA GLN A 113 -24.77 -15.46 4.92
C GLN A 113 -23.88 -14.23 4.65
N ASP A 114 -22.62 -14.27 5.08
CA ASP A 114 -21.66 -13.19 4.82
C ASP A 114 -21.06 -13.28 3.41
N CYS A 115 -21.11 -14.46 2.79
CA CYS A 115 -20.64 -14.70 1.44
C CYS A 115 -21.50 -13.98 0.40
N LYS A 116 -20.82 -13.37 -0.59
CA LYS A 116 -21.42 -12.94 -1.84
C LYS A 116 -20.64 -13.55 -2.99
N GLU A 117 -21.26 -14.51 -3.67
CA GLU A 117 -20.73 -15.08 -4.91
C GLU A 117 -21.07 -14.18 -6.09
N MET A 118 -20.07 -13.89 -6.93
CA MET A 118 -20.19 -12.99 -8.07
C MET A 118 -19.09 -13.27 -9.09
N SER A 119 -19.11 -12.60 -10.23
CA SER A 119 -17.98 -12.63 -11.17
C SER A 119 -16.80 -11.80 -10.66
N TRP A 120 -15.58 -12.08 -11.16
CA TRP A 120 -14.40 -11.31 -10.77
C TRP A 120 -14.55 -9.79 -11.02
N ILE A 121 -15.19 -9.38 -12.13
CA ILE A 121 -15.36 -7.95 -12.45
C ILE A 121 -16.33 -7.25 -11.49
N GLU A 122 -17.34 -7.94 -10.99
CA GLU A 122 -18.25 -7.42 -9.96
C GLU A 122 -17.53 -7.27 -8.62
N SER A 123 -16.59 -8.18 -8.31
CA SER A 123 -15.78 -8.07 -7.09
C SER A 123 -14.92 -6.81 -7.05
N ALA A 124 -14.46 -6.30 -8.21
CA ALA A 124 -13.73 -5.03 -8.29
C ALA A 124 -14.59 -3.83 -7.85
N LEU A 125 -15.88 -3.82 -8.21
CA LEU A 125 -16.84 -2.81 -7.76
C LEU A 125 -17.19 -2.99 -6.29
N TYR A 126 -17.36 -4.24 -5.84
CA TYR A 126 -17.57 -4.54 -4.43
C TYR A 126 -16.43 -4.01 -3.55
N PHE A 127 -15.16 -4.18 -3.95
CA PHE A 127 -14.02 -3.66 -3.20
C PHE A 127 -13.93 -2.12 -3.16
N ALA A 128 -14.49 -1.45 -4.18
CA ALA A 128 -14.53 0.01 -4.26
C ALA A 128 -15.67 0.62 -3.44
N PHE A 129 -16.82 -0.06 -3.37
CA PHE A 129 -18.07 0.53 -2.85
C PHE A 129 -18.77 -0.28 -1.75
N TYR A 130 -18.27 -1.47 -1.42
CA TYR A 130 -18.84 -2.42 -0.45
C TYR A 130 -20.29 -2.87 -0.75
N THR A 131 -20.71 -2.76 -2.01
CA THR A 131 -22.03 -3.18 -2.49
C THR A 131 -21.95 -3.98 -3.79
N SER A 132 -22.92 -4.87 -3.98
CA SER A 132 -23.16 -5.64 -5.21
C SER A 132 -24.15 -4.98 -6.17
N ASP A 133 -24.68 -3.81 -5.80
CA ASP A 133 -25.79 -3.17 -6.53
C ASP A 133 -25.31 -2.23 -7.65
N ILE A 134 -23.99 -2.13 -7.86
CA ILE A 134 -23.38 -1.28 -8.88
C ILE A 134 -23.13 -2.09 -10.15
N SER A 135 -23.62 -1.57 -11.27
CA SER A 135 -23.42 -2.19 -12.59
C SER A 135 -21.98 -2.08 -13.05
N LYS A 136 -21.45 -3.12 -13.71
CA LYS A 136 -20.09 -3.12 -14.30
C LYS A 136 -19.83 -1.99 -15.30
N GLU A 137 -20.89 -1.47 -15.93
CA GLU A 137 -20.82 -0.31 -16.83
C GLU A 137 -20.33 0.95 -16.12
N ALA A 138 -20.44 1.03 -14.78
CA ALA A 138 -19.85 2.11 -13.98
C ALA A 138 -18.32 2.20 -14.15
N LEU A 139 -17.64 1.09 -14.52
CA LEU A 139 -16.20 1.10 -14.80
C LEU A 139 -15.83 1.84 -16.10
N LEU A 140 -16.81 2.15 -16.95
CA LEU A 140 -16.60 2.95 -18.16
C LEU A 140 -16.67 4.45 -17.87
N ASP A 141 -17.23 4.85 -16.73
CA ASP A 141 -17.23 6.24 -16.30
C ASP A 141 -15.82 6.68 -15.93
N ARG A 142 -15.32 7.69 -16.64
CA ARG A 142 -13.99 8.27 -16.38
C ARG A 142 -14.05 9.40 -15.35
N GLY A 143 -15.25 9.75 -14.89
CA GLY A 143 -15.53 10.82 -13.96
C GLY A 143 -15.06 12.20 -14.43
N THR A 144 -15.45 13.21 -13.65
CA THR A 144 -14.70 14.44 -13.43
C THR A 144 -14.36 14.44 -11.95
N GLU A 145 -13.07 14.59 -11.58
CA GLU A 145 -12.53 14.32 -10.24
C GLU A 145 -13.44 14.78 -9.07
N PRO A 146 -13.58 13.98 -8.00
CA PRO A 146 -14.16 14.50 -6.77
C PRO A 146 -13.24 15.56 -6.15
N TYR A 147 -13.82 16.70 -5.80
CA TYR A 147 -13.24 17.79 -4.99
C TYR A 147 -12.84 17.31 -3.58
N ARG A 148 -11.83 16.44 -3.48
CA ARG A 148 -11.29 15.97 -2.19
C ARG A 148 -9.79 16.18 -2.17
N TYR A 149 -9.34 16.88 -1.14
CA TYR A 149 -7.93 16.92 -0.78
C TYR A 149 -7.63 15.68 0.04
N PHE A 150 -6.43 15.11 -0.13
CA PHE A 150 -5.99 14.00 0.68
C PHE A 150 -4.49 14.07 0.98
N LYS A 151 -4.09 13.35 2.02
CA LYS A 151 -2.70 13.01 2.31
C LYS A 151 -2.62 11.52 2.61
N ALA A 152 -1.63 10.86 2.03
CA ALA A 152 -1.32 9.46 2.30
C ALA A 152 0.14 9.30 2.76
N LYS A 153 0.38 8.23 3.52
CA LYS A 153 1.68 7.69 3.90
C LYS A 153 1.61 6.16 3.90
N SER A 154 2.74 5.48 3.85
CA SER A 154 2.74 4.02 3.84
C SER A 154 3.94 3.42 4.54
N ASP A 155 3.76 2.23 5.09
CA ASP A 155 4.81 1.41 5.69
C ASP A 155 4.71 -0.05 5.25
N PHE A 156 5.78 -0.80 5.50
CA PHE A 156 5.77 -2.26 5.43
C PHE A 156 6.05 -2.85 6.80
N VAL A 157 5.25 -3.82 7.21
CA VAL A 157 5.44 -4.53 8.47
C VAL A 157 6.14 -5.85 8.21
N LYS A 158 7.13 -6.18 9.04
CA LYS A 158 7.92 -7.41 8.95
C LYS A 158 7.67 -8.38 10.10
N GLU A 159 7.26 -7.86 11.25
CA GLU A 159 6.93 -8.62 12.46
C GLU A 159 5.59 -8.12 13.00
N PRO A 160 4.73 -8.97 13.57
CA PRO A 160 3.43 -8.53 14.08
C PRO A 160 3.58 -7.41 15.11
N ILE A 161 2.79 -6.34 14.94
CA ILE A 161 2.73 -5.22 15.89
C ILE A 161 2.11 -5.73 17.19
N PRO A 162 2.69 -5.42 18.37
CA PRO A 162 2.13 -5.86 19.65
C PRO A 162 0.69 -5.38 19.83
N LYS A 163 -0.14 -6.22 20.44
CA LYS A 163 -1.57 -5.93 20.66
C LYS A 163 -1.82 -4.58 21.36
N SER A 164 -1.03 -4.27 22.40
CA SER A 164 -1.13 -3.01 23.14
C SER A 164 -0.85 -1.78 22.27
N GLU A 165 0.03 -1.92 21.29
CA GLU A 165 0.40 -0.84 20.37
C GLU A 165 -0.66 -0.65 19.29
N LEU A 166 -1.24 -1.75 18.77
CA LEU A 166 -2.42 -1.67 17.90
C LEU A 166 -3.59 -0.97 18.60
N GLU A 167 -3.87 -1.31 19.86
CA GLU A 167 -4.91 -0.68 20.65
C GLU A 167 -4.69 0.83 20.80
N LYS A 168 -3.44 1.24 21.08
CA LYS A 168 -3.05 2.64 21.19
C LYS A 168 -3.22 3.40 19.86
N VAL A 169 -2.71 2.85 18.76
CA VAL A 169 -2.81 3.44 17.41
C VAL A 169 -4.27 3.60 16.99
N LEU A 170 -5.10 2.58 17.23
CA LEU A 170 -6.53 2.63 16.90
C LEU A 170 -7.31 3.57 17.82
N SER A 171 -6.89 3.75 19.08
CA SER A 171 -7.48 4.75 19.98
C SER A 171 -7.25 6.18 19.45
N ASN A 172 -6.09 6.43 18.83
CA ASN A 172 -5.80 7.72 18.18
C ASN A 172 -6.68 7.99 16.94
N MET A 173 -7.41 6.99 16.44
CA MET A 173 -8.39 7.18 15.37
C MET A 173 -9.74 7.75 15.85
N LEU A 174 -9.92 7.97 17.16
CA LEU A 174 -11.07 8.71 17.71
C LEU A 174 -10.96 10.24 17.53
N ASP A 175 -9.81 10.74 17.08
CA ASP A 175 -9.61 12.15 16.72
C ASP A 175 -10.58 12.58 15.61
N ASP A 176 -11.12 13.81 15.70
CA ASP A 176 -12.02 14.40 14.69
C ASP A 176 -11.40 14.43 13.28
N TYR A 177 -10.07 14.49 13.22
CA TYR A 177 -9.25 14.61 12.01
C TYR A 177 -8.59 13.29 11.63
N ALA A 178 -9.00 12.19 12.24
CA ALA A 178 -8.55 10.87 11.86
C ALA A 178 -9.02 10.49 10.45
N GLY A 179 -8.15 9.77 9.75
CA GLY A 179 -8.44 9.16 8.46
C GLY A 179 -8.74 7.67 8.60
N VAL A 180 -8.24 6.89 7.64
CA VAL A 180 -8.34 5.43 7.57
C VAL A 180 -6.96 4.81 7.61
N ILE A 181 -6.90 3.58 8.12
CA ILE A 181 -5.73 2.70 8.04
C ILE A 181 -6.14 1.49 7.21
N ILE A 182 -5.38 1.19 6.16
CA ILE A 182 -5.61 0.03 5.29
C ILE A 182 -4.41 -0.89 5.45
N MET A 183 -4.66 -2.18 5.68
CA MET A 183 -3.64 -3.21 5.85
C MET A 183 -3.86 -4.31 4.81
N ASP A 184 -2.94 -4.40 3.86
CA ASP A 184 -3.01 -5.33 2.72
C ASP A 184 -1.99 -6.47 2.89
N PRO A 185 -2.44 -7.74 2.98
CA PRO A 185 -1.55 -8.86 3.28
C PRO A 185 -0.62 -9.16 2.11
N TYR A 186 0.62 -9.52 2.45
CA TYR A 186 1.62 -10.02 1.52
C TYR A 186 1.73 -11.54 1.67
N GLY A 187 2.88 -12.16 1.40
CA GLY A 187 2.99 -13.62 1.34
C GLY A 187 2.62 -14.21 -0.02
N ALA A 188 2.28 -15.49 -0.03
CA ALA A 188 1.88 -16.24 -1.24
C ALA A 188 2.76 -15.91 -2.47
N LYS A 189 2.16 -15.37 -3.54
CA LYS A 189 2.88 -15.03 -4.77
C LYS A 189 3.94 -13.94 -4.58
N MET A 190 3.73 -13.00 -3.66
CA MET A 190 4.67 -11.90 -3.41
C MET A 190 5.99 -12.40 -2.83
N ASP A 191 5.98 -13.48 -2.05
CA ASP A 191 7.17 -14.12 -1.48
C ASP A 191 7.99 -14.91 -2.50
N ASN A 192 7.35 -15.32 -3.60
CA ASN A 192 7.96 -16.12 -4.66
C ASN A 192 8.64 -15.27 -5.76
N ILE A 193 8.54 -13.94 -5.69
CA ILE A 193 9.16 -13.02 -6.63
C ILE A 193 10.43 -12.44 -6.00
N SER A 194 11.56 -12.51 -6.71
CA SER A 194 12.81 -11.88 -6.25
C SER A 194 12.63 -10.37 -6.06
N GLU A 195 13.24 -9.79 -5.01
CA GLU A 195 13.27 -8.34 -4.76
C GLU A 195 13.85 -7.57 -5.95
N THR A 196 14.69 -8.19 -6.78
CA THR A 196 15.33 -7.57 -7.95
C THR A 196 14.62 -7.85 -9.28
N ALA A 197 13.58 -8.69 -9.31
CA ALA A 197 12.88 -9.07 -10.55
C ALA A 197 12.21 -7.86 -11.25
N THR A 198 11.85 -6.86 -10.47
CA THR A 198 11.32 -5.56 -10.87
C THR A 198 11.85 -4.51 -9.90
N PRO A 199 11.77 -3.22 -10.21
CA PRO A 199 12.19 -2.16 -9.29
C PRO A 199 11.48 -2.18 -7.93
N PHE A 200 10.22 -2.64 -7.89
CA PHE A 200 9.47 -2.81 -6.65
C PHE A 200 10.08 -3.94 -5.79
N PRO A 201 10.70 -3.61 -4.64
CA PRO A 201 11.58 -4.54 -3.93
C PRO A 201 10.90 -5.25 -2.76
N HIS A 202 9.70 -4.81 -2.36
CA HIS A 202 9.05 -5.26 -1.12
C HIS A 202 8.38 -6.61 -1.36
N ARG A 203 9.14 -7.70 -1.23
CA ARG A 203 8.71 -9.07 -1.52
C ARG A 203 8.72 -9.90 -0.25
N LYS A 204 9.34 -11.08 -0.28
CA LYS A 204 9.52 -11.99 0.86
C LYS A 204 10.02 -11.27 2.11
N GLY A 205 9.41 -11.61 3.25
CA GLY A 205 9.76 -11.05 4.56
C GLY A 205 8.99 -9.78 4.94
N ASN A 206 8.03 -9.34 4.13
CA ASN A 206 7.02 -8.37 4.54
C ASN A 206 5.71 -9.12 4.80
N LEU A 207 5.11 -8.92 5.97
CA LEU A 207 3.81 -9.52 6.32
C LEU A 207 2.69 -8.80 5.57
N TYR A 208 2.72 -7.47 5.54
CA TYR A 208 1.71 -6.65 4.88
C TYR A 208 2.21 -5.22 4.64
N ASN A 209 1.56 -4.54 3.72
CA ASN A 209 1.68 -3.08 3.56
C ASN A 209 0.62 -2.40 4.44
N ILE A 210 0.96 -1.24 5.02
CA ILE A 210 0.01 -0.35 5.65
C ILE A 210 -0.07 0.94 4.84
N GLN A 211 -1.28 1.42 4.56
CA GLN A 211 -1.54 2.77 4.11
C GLN A 211 -2.27 3.56 5.19
N TYR A 212 -1.74 4.73 5.53
CA TYR A 212 -2.44 5.75 6.32
C TYR A 212 -2.97 6.78 5.33
N PHE A 213 -4.26 7.08 5.39
CA PHE A 213 -4.89 7.97 4.42
C PHE A 213 -5.87 8.88 5.14
N THR A 214 -5.82 10.18 4.89
CA THR A 214 -6.83 11.12 5.36
C THR A 214 -7.31 12.00 4.21
N GLU A 215 -8.61 12.22 4.14
CA GLU A 215 -9.25 13.07 3.14
C GLU A 215 -10.13 14.15 3.77
N TRP A 216 -10.35 15.24 3.04
CA TRP A 216 -11.23 16.34 3.44
C TRP A 216 -11.71 17.13 2.21
N THR A 217 -12.82 17.85 2.35
CA THR A 217 -13.42 18.65 1.27
C THR A 217 -13.28 20.15 1.50
N GLN A 218 -13.05 20.56 2.75
CA GLN A 218 -12.96 21.97 3.13
C GLN A 218 -11.65 22.57 2.65
N ASN A 219 -11.74 23.65 1.86
CA ASN A 219 -10.56 24.42 1.45
C ASN A 219 -10.19 25.44 2.55
N ASP A 220 -9.76 24.95 3.71
CA ASP A 220 -9.33 25.80 4.81
C ASP A 220 -8.03 25.32 5.47
N THR A 221 -7.20 26.29 5.86
CA THR A 221 -5.88 26.05 6.44
C THR A 221 -5.93 25.33 7.78
N THR A 222 -7.01 25.48 8.55
CA THR A 222 -7.14 24.85 9.88
C THR A 222 -7.33 23.35 9.73
N THR A 223 -8.27 22.91 8.89
CA THR A 223 -8.51 21.51 8.57
C THR A 223 -7.26 20.88 7.96
N TYR A 224 -6.64 21.55 6.98
CA TYR A 224 -5.36 21.10 6.39
C TYR A 224 -4.30 20.84 7.46
N LYS A 225 -4.04 21.81 8.35
CA LYS A 225 -3.02 21.69 9.40
C LYS A 225 -3.30 20.51 10.33
N LYS A 226 -4.56 20.35 10.78
CA LYS A 226 -4.92 19.27 11.71
C LYS A 226 -4.82 17.89 11.06
N ARG A 227 -5.27 17.74 9.81
CA ARG A 227 -5.15 16.50 9.02
C ARG A 227 -3.69 16.12 8.77
N MET A 228 -2.85 17.11 8.42
CA MET A 228 -1.41 16.91 8.25
C MET A 228 -0.70 16.53 9.56
N THR A 229 -1.07 17.16 10.69
CA THR A 229 -0.53 16.80 12.01
C THR A 229 -0.93 15.37 12.37
N TRP A 230 -2.20 15.00 12.23
CA TRP A 230 -2.66 13.65 12.55
C TRP A 230 -1.90 12.57 11.79
N ILE A 231 -1.80 12.68 10.46
CA ILE A 231 -1.16 11.64 9.64
C ILE A 231 0.36 11.57 9.85
N ARG A 232 1.02 12.68 10.20
CA ARG A 232 2.45 12.66 10.55
C ARG A 232 2.67 12.03 11.92
N ASN A 233 1.82 12.36 12.91
CA ASN A 233 1.91 11.77 14.24
C ASN A 233 1.69 10.26 14.24
N ILE A 234 0.67 9.76 13.54
CA ILE A 234 0.40 8.31 13.49
C ILE A 234 1.53 7.57 12.74
N TYR A 235 2.10 8.19 11.70
CA TYR A 235 3.26 7.65 11.02
C TYR A 235 4.48 7.61 11.93
N ASP A 236 4.76 8.67 12.70
CA ASP A 236 5.88 8.68 13.64
C ASP A 236 5.70 7.63 14.75
N GLU A 237 4.48 7.49 15.28
CA GLU A 237 4.13 6.50 16.29
C GLU A 237 4.30 5.05 15.81
N MET A 238 4.02 4.78 14.53
CA MET A 238 4.21 3.46 13.92
C MET A 238 5.67 3.12 13.64
N GLY A 239 6.56 4.11 13.62
CA GLY A 239 7.97 3.97 13.23
C GLY A 239 8.74 2.82 13.91
N PRO A 240 8.60 2.57 15.22
CA PRO A 240 9.27 1.46 15.91
C PRO A 240 8.78 0.06 15.52
N TYR A 241 7.62 -0.08 14.87
CA TYR A 241 6.94 -1.36 14.63
C TYR A 241 6.91 -1.78 13.16
N VAL A 242 7.44 -0.94 12.29
CA VAL A 242 7.48 -1.14 10.85
C VAL A 242 8.92 -1.42 10.41
N SER A 243 9.12 -1.68 9.12
CA SER A 243 10.45 -1.85 8.56
C SER A 243 11.38 -0.70 8.92
N THR A 244 12.65 -1.01 9.13
CA THR A 244 13.71 -0.04 9.38
C THR A 244 14.94 -0.39 8.54
N ASN A 245 15.81 0.60 8.32
CA ASN A 245 17.06 0.49 7.56
C ASN A 245 16.92 -0.16 6.16
N PRO A 246 16.19 0.48 5.22
CA PRO A 246 15.43 1.71 5.37
C PRO A 246 14.00 1.47 5.85
N ARG A 247 13.35 2.50 6.40
CA ARG A 247 11.89 2.50 6.60
C ARG A 247 11.20 2.57 5.24
N ALA A 248 10.70 1.42 4.79
CA ALA A 248 10.19 1.20 3.45
C ALA A 248 8.86 1.90 3.19
N ALA A 249 8.70 2.41 1.97
CA ALA A 249 7.48 3.04 1.50
C ALA A 249 7.14 2.56 0.08
N TYR A 250 5.90 2.77 -0.36
CA TYR A 250 5.48 2.40 -1.72
C TYR A 250 5.44 3.63 -2.64
N MET A 251 6.15 3.57 -3.77
CA MET A 251 6.27 4.70 -4.72
C MET A 251 4.92 5.26 -5.21
N ASN A 252 3.91 4.40 -5.41
CA ASN A 252 2.58 4.87 -5.86
C ASN A 252 1.80 5.58 -4.73
N TYR A 253 2.25 5.50 -3.49
CA TYR A 253 1.80 6.32 -2.36
C TYR A 253 2.81 7.44 -2.10
N ARG A 254 3.04 8.25 -3.15
CA ARG A 254 4.07 9.29 -3.19
C ARG A 254 3.98 10.23 -1.98
N ASP A 255 5.08 10.32 -1.23
CA ASP A 255 5.20 11.14 -0.03
C ASP A 255 6.44 12.04 -0.07
N LEU A 256 6.23 13.33 -0.29
CA LEU A 256 7.30 14.34 -0.30
C LEU A 256 7.90 14.60 1.09
N ASP A 257 7.24 14.17 2.18
CA ASP A 257 7.83 14.26 3.52
C ASP A 257 9.03 13.30 3.69
N LEU A 258 9.19 12.31 2.80
CA LEU A 258 10.34 11.40 2.81
C LEU A 258 11.63 12.03 2.27
N GLY A 259 11.52 13.21 1.66
CA GLY A 259 12.62 13.93 1.01
C GLY A 259 12.32 14.24 -0.44
N VAL A 260 13.01 15.25 -0.97
CA VAL A 260 12.90 15.69 -2.36
C VAL A 260 14.28 15.83 -2.98
N ASN A 261 14.32 15.77 -4.31
CA ASN A 261 15.51 16.04 -5.10
C ASN A 261 16.00 17.48 -4.90
N GLU A 262 17.31 17.63 -4.98
CA GLU A 262 18.01 18.91 -5.08
C GLU A 262 18.74 18.94 -6.43
N LEU A 263 18.73 20.09 -7.11
CA LEU A 263 19.42 20.25 -8.38
C LEU A 263 20.85 20.75 -8.16
N VAL A 264 21.83 20.04 -8.72
CA VAL A 264 23.24 20.43 -8.74
C VAL A 264 23.66 20.56 -10.20
N GLY A 265 24.03 21.76 -10.63
CA GLY A 265 24.37 22.01 -12.03
C GLY A 265 23.19 21.79 -13.00
N GLY A 266 21.95 21.89 -12.52
CA GLY A 266 20.73 21.66 -13.31
C GLY A 266 20.29 20.20 -13.42
N ILE A 267 20.99 19.27 -12.76
CA ILE A 267 20.67 17.83 -12.74
C ILE A 267 20.30 17.43 -11.32
N SER A 268 19.33 16.54 -11.15
CA SER A 268 19.00 16.01 -9.82
C SER A 268 20.16 15.24 -9.20
N SER A 269 20.42 15.49 -7.92
CA SER A 269 21.51 14.87 -7.18
C SER A 269 21.15 13.45 -6.75
N TYR A 270 21.95 12.45 -7.16
CA TYR A 270 21.80 11.05 -6.72
C TYR A 270 21.85 10.94 -5.19
N GLU A 271 22.83 11.56 -4.53
CA GLU A 271 22.99 11.46 -3.07
C GLU A 271 21.77 12.01 -2.31
N LYS A 272 21.15 13.08 -2.80
CA LYS A 272 19.89 13.59 -2.22
C LYS A 272 18.71 12.68 -2.54
N GLY A 273 18.67 12.14 -3.76
CA GLY A 273 17.67 11.18 -4.20
C GLY A 273 17.64 9.90 -3.36
N ARG A 274 18.81 9.42 -2.91
CA ARG A 274 18.92 8.18 -2.13
C ARG A 274 18.09 8.19 -0.84
N ILE A 275 17.95 9.35 -0.19
CA ILE A 275 17.22 9.51 1.08
C ILE A 275 15.79 8.97 0.99
N TRP A 276 15.09 9.29 -0.10
CA TRP A 276 13.75 8.78 -0.38
C TRP A 276 13.79 7.54 -1.28
N GLY A 277 14.76 7.45 -2.19
CA GLY A 277 14.89 6.40 -3.20
C GLY A 277 15.09 5.02 -2.60
N GLU A 278 15.94 4.90 -1.58
CA GLU A 278 16.16 3.63 -0.90
C GLU A 278 14.93 3.20 -0.09
N LYS A 279 14.08 4.12 0.36
CA LYS A 279 12.80 3.77 1.02
C LYS A 279 11.82 3.14 0.03
N TYR A 280 11.74 3.65 -1.20
CA TYR A 280 10.85 3.10 -2.22
C TYR A 280 11.40 1.84 -2.90
N PHE A 281 12.72 1.80 -3.15
CA PHE A 281 13.33 0.83 -4.05
C PHE A 281 14.41 -0.04 -3.40
N LYS A 282 14.74 0.17 -2.12
CA LYS A 282 15.83 -0.54 -1.41
C LYS A 282 17.09 -0.55 -2.29
N GLY A 283 17.77 -1.69 -2.41
CA GLY A 283 18.96 -1.84 -3.25
C GLY A 283 18.73 -1.68 -4.75
N ASN A 284 17.48 -1.63 -5.24
CA ASN A 284 17.20 -1.41 -6.67
C ASN A 284 17.41 0.05 -7.09
N PHE A 285 17.52 1.00 -6.15
CA PHE A 285 17.62 2.43 -6.47
C PHE A 285 18.87 2.78 -7.28
N GLU A 286 20.01 2.17 -6.96
CA GLU A 286 21.27 2.41 -7.70
C GLU A 286 21.14 1.98 -9.17
N ASN A 287 20.60 0.78 -9.41
CA ASN A 287 20.39 0.30 -10.78
C ASN A 287 19.40 1.18 -11.55
N LEU A 288 18.33 1.64 -10.88
CA LEU A 288 17.40 2.63 -11.45
C LEU A 288 18.11 3.91 -11.88
N ALA A 289 19.05 4.43 -11.09
CA ALA A 289 19.83 5.62 -11.38
C ALA A 289 20.83 5.43 -12.53
N LEU A 290 21.46 4.25 -12.60
CA LEU A 290 22.32 3.86 -13.73
C LEU A 290 21.54 3.71 -15.05
N VAL A 291 20.31 3.20 -14.98
CA VAL A 291 19.40 3.17 -16.14
C VAL A 291 19.04 4.59 -16.55
N LYS A 292 18.66 5.44 -15.59
CA LYS A 292 18.32 6.86 -15.81
C LYS A 292 19.43 7.60 -16.54
N ALA A 293 20.69 7.49 -16.08
CA ALA A 293 21.83 8.15 -16.71
C ALA A 293 22.05 7.73 -18.18
N ARG A 294 21.70 6.49 -18.54
CA ARG A 294 21.84 6.00 -19.93
C ARG A 294 20.73 6.48 -20.85
N VAL A 295 19.50 6.59 -20.34
CA VAL A 295 18.32 6.87 -21.18
C VAL A 295 17.89 8.33 -21.17
N ASP A 296 18.26 9.08 -20.12
CA ASP A 296 17.98 10.50 -19.95
C ASP A 296 19.13 11.19 -19.17
N PRO A 297 20.33 11.32 -19.79
CA PRO A 297 21.50 11.93 -19.16
C PRO A 297 21.34 13.43 -18.88
N SER A 298 20.41 14.11 -19.58
CA SER A 298 20.11 15.53 -19.34
C SER A 298 19.12 15.74 -18.19
N ASP A 299 18.61 14.66 -17.60
CA ASP A 299 17.56 14.69 -16.57
C ASP A 299 16.32 15.49 -16.99
N PHE A 300 15.91 15.33 -18.25
CA PHE A 300 14.76 16.04 -18.82
C PHE A 300 13.45 15.59 -18.14
N PHE A 301 13.30 14.29 -17.90
CA PHE A 301 12.15 13.71 -17.21
C PHE A 301 12.37 13.74 -15.70
N TRP A 302 12.15 14.91 -15.11
CA TRP A 302 12.40 15.18 -13.69
C TRP A 302 11.16 15.64 -12.93
N ASN A 303 11.13 15.36 -11.61
CA ASN A 303 10.25 15.96 -10.61
C ASN A 303 10.90 15.89 -9.21
N GLU A 304 10.18 16.30 -8.17
CA GLU A 304 10.69 16.35 -6.79
C GLU A 304 11.14 14.99 -6.24
N GLN A 305 10.71 13.86 -6.83
CA GLN A 305 11.15 12.51 -6.47
C GLN A 305 11.34 11.62 -7.72
N SER A 306 11.80 12.19 -8.85
CA SER A 306 12.23 11.39 -9.99
C SER A 306 13.57 10.73 -9.68
N VAL A 307 13.82 9.54 -10.21
CA VAL A 307 15.12 8.88 -10.07
C VAL A 307 16.21 9.78 -10.68
N PRO A 308 17.23 10.21 -9.91
CA PRO A 308 18.34 10.97 -10.46
C PRO A 308 19.27 10.12 -11.31
N PRO A 309 19.91 10.67 -12.34
CA PRO A 309 20.96 9.95 -13.07
C PRO A 309 22.19 9.73 -12.17
N LEU A 310 22.78 8.55 -12.25
CA LEU A 310 24.09 8.23 -11.65
C LEU A 310 25.10 7.95 -12.77
N PHE A 311 26.14 8.78 -12.89
CA PHE A 311 27.13 8.66 -13.97
C PHE A 311 28.36 7.84 -13.55
N PRO A 312 28.98 7.08 -14.46
CA PRO A 312 30.25 6.40 -14.19
C PRO A 312 31.33 7.41 -13.77
N GLY A 313 31.88 7.25 -12.56
CA GLY A 313 32.89 8.15 -12.00
C GLY A 313 32.37 9.11 -10.93
N ASP A 314 31.05 9.19 -10.74
CA ASP A 314 30.49 9.77 -9.52
C ASP A 314 31.01 8.96 -8.31
N PRO A 315 31.40 9.61 -7.20
CA PRO A 315 31.89 8.90 -6.03
C PRO A 315 30.81 7.92 -5.57
N LEU A 316 31.08 6.63 -5.72
CA LEU A 316 30.25 5.59 -5.11
C LEU A 316 30.32 5.80 -3.60
N PRO A 317 29.19 5.85 -2.89
CA PRO A 317 29.19 5.86 -1.44
C PRO A 317 29.97 4.64 -0.94
N SER A 318 30.91 4.85 -0.02
CA SER A 318 31.63 3.74 0.60
C SER A 318 30.62 2.81 1.28
N PHE A 319 30.37 1.64 0.71
CA PHE A 319 29.58 0.61 1.36
C PHE A 319 30.23 0.24 2.68
N TYR A 320 29.45 0.30 3.77
CA TYR A 320 29.67 -0.37 5.05
C TYR A 320 31.12 -0.80 5.34
N SER A 321 31.90 0.06 6.00
CA SER A 321 32.86 -0.46 6.96
C SER A 321 32.05 -1.02 8.13
N ALA A 322 32.13 -2.33 8.30
CA ALA A 322 31.43 -3.10 9.32
C ALA A 322 31.53 -2.52 10.75
N ALA A 323 30.40 -2.59 11.47
CA ALA A 323 30.28 -3.19 12.80
C ALA A 323 28.80 -3.46 13.10
#